data_AF-L0DBM0-F1
#
_entry.id   AF-L0DBM0-F1
#
_cell.length_a   1.000
_cell.length_b   1.000
_cell.length_c   1.000
_cell.angle_alpha   90.00
_cell.angle_beta   90.00
_cell.angle_gamma   90.00
#
_symmetry.space_group_name_H-M   'P 1'
#
loop_
_entity.id
_entity.type
_entity.pdbx_description
1 polymer ?
#
loop_
_entity_poly.entity_id
_entity_poly.type
_entity_poly.pdbx_seq_one_letter_code
_entity_poly.pdbx_strand_id
1 'polypeptide(L)'
;MWRTEKGVRTLKVAEWELFREGIDLLWDAIEESFDFAGDFETGVAIFDRLQPNQQIAMLLLVGKALRDKSEPAPDLTAMTEGTVAAVFEHLRREVGVEIDVEDDVRREGPESADDITRLRRRILTAYRKCRDFTGFKPPTETSRDKEPWEFMLDCFAYRILWDDDYKAGAFFLDAEPAKGRAKMEMLGIDPDYFIDIAPDPTDEELESTREQLRELTGRSGKGTPQV
;
A
#
# COMPACT_ATOMS: atom_id res chain seq x y z
N MET A 1 -2.72 4.54 14.65
CA MET A 1 -2.05 5.83 14.34
C MET A 1 -0.75 5.61 13.57
N TRP A 2 -0.17 6.63 12.92
CA TRP A 2 1.07 6.52 12.13
C TRP A 2 2.02 7.70 12.38
N ARG A 3 3.33 7.45 12.54
CA ARG A 3 4.35 8.48 12.76
C ARG A 3 4.84 9.05 11.42
N THR A 4 4.95 10.37 11.29
CA THR A 4 5.59 11.03 10.15
C THR A 4 6.47 12.18 10.63
N GLU A 5 7.25 12.79 9.75
CA GLU A 5 8.06 13.98 10.07
C GLU A 5 7.22 15.13 10.66
N LYS A 6 5.92 15.19 10.33
CA LYS A 6 4.99 16.23 10.79
C LYS A 6 4.23 15.82 12.06
N GLY A 7 4.60 14.69 12.66
CA GLY A 7 3.99 14.13 13.86
C GLY A 7 3.10 12.92 13.58
N VAL A 8 2.33 12.52 14.60
CA VAL A 8 1.46 11.34 14.51
C VAL A 8 0.14 11.68 13.83
N ARG A 9 -0.31 10.85 12.88
CA ARG A 9 -1.53 11.06 12.12
C ARG A 9 -2.32 9.77 11.85
N THR A 10 -3.55 9.97 11.38
CA THR A 10 -4.33 8.96 10.63
C THR A 10 -4.74 9.56 9.29
N LEU A 11 -5.24 8.73 8.38
CA LEU A 11 -5.74 9.18 7.09
C LEU A 11 -7.09 9.88 7.22
N LYS A 12 -7.27 10.99 6.50
CA LYS A 12 -8.58 11.61 6.33
C LYS A 12 -9.49 10.65 5.57
N VAL A 13 -10.82 10.77 5.73
CA VAL A 13 -11.79 9.84 5.11
C VAL A 13 -11.49 9.55 3.64
N ALA A 14 -11.23 10.58 2.83
CA ALA A 14 -10.96 10.39 1.40
C ALA A 14 -9.58 9.79 1.08
N GLU A 15 -8.56 10.09 1.90
CA GLU A 15 -7.24 9.42 1.78
C GLU A 15 -7.37 7.95 2.16
N TRP A 16 -8.14 7.66 3.21
CA TRP A 16 -8.44 6.30 3.63
C TRP A 16 -9.17 5.51 2.55
N GLU A 17 -10.19 6.07 1.89
CA GLU A 17 -10.91 5.34 0.83
C GLU A 17 -10.01 4.98 -0.38
N LEU A 18 -8.98 5.79 -0.66
CA LEU A 18 -7.97 5.45 -1.68
C LEU A 18 -7.02 4.37 -1.17
N PHE A 19 -6.48 4.54 0.03
CA PHE A 19 -5.54 3.58 0.63
C PHE A 19 -6.20 2.20 0.86
N ARG A 20 -7.45 2.19 1.31
CA ARG A 20 -8.29 1.01 1.49
C ARG A 20 -8.50 0.27 0.17
N GLU A 21 -8.73 0.99 -0.93
CA GLU A 21 -8.84 0.37 -2.26
C GLU A 21 -7.52 -0.29 -2.65
N GLY A 22 -6.39 0.37 -2.39
CA GLY A 22 -5.07 -0.20 -2.64
C GLY A 22 -4.80 -1.46 -1.83
N ILE A 23 -5.19 -1.48 -0.54
CA ILE A 23 -5.13 -2.70 0.28
C ILE A 23 -5.99 -3.80 -0.33
N ASP A 24 -7.22 -3.51 -0.76
CA ASP A 24 -8.15 -4.53 -1.27
C ASP A 24 -7.63 -5.18 -2.56
N LEU A 25 -7.10 -4.37 -3.48
CA LEU A 25 -6.50 -4.84 -4.73
C LEU A 25 -5.22 -5.63 -4.49
N LEU A 26 -4.34 -5.11 -3.63
CA LEU A 26 -3.08 -5.78 -3.29
C LEU A 26 -3.36 -7.10 -2.57
N TRP A 27 -4.38 -7.15 -1.73
CA TRP A 27 -4.80 -8.37 -1.07
C TRP A 27 -5.27 -9.43 -2.07
N ASP A 28 -6.07 -9.08 -3.09
CA ASP A 28 -6.44 -10.03 -4.14
C ASP A 28 -5.21 -10.61 -4.84
N ALA A 29 -4.25 -9.77 -5.21
CA ALA A 29 -3.03 -10.22 -5.88
C ALA A 29 -2.17 -11.15 -4.99
N ILE A 30 -2.14 -10.91 -3.68
CA ILE A 30 -1.47 -11.79 -2.73
C ILE A 30 -2.22 -13.12 -2.59
N GLU A 31 -3.55 -13.12 -2.53
CA GLU A 31 -4.34 -14.37 -2.47
C GLU A 31 -4.11 -15.23 -3.72
N GLU A 32 -4.03 -14.63 -4.90
CA GLU A 32 -3.69 -15.34 -6.15
C GLU A 32 -2.29 -15.97 -6.09
N SER A 33 -1.35 -15.36 -5.36
CA SER A 33 0.02 -15.88 -5.21
C SER A 33 0.11 -17.18 -4.39
N PHE A 34 -0.90 -17.51 -3.58
CA PHE A 34 -0.97 -18.81 -2.90
C PHE A 34 -1.14 -19.97 -3.89
N ASP A 35 -1.88 -19.72 -4.98
CA ASP A 35 -2.14 -20.71 -6.03
C ASP A 35 -1.04 -20.70 -7.11
N PHE A 36 -0.43 -19.54 -7.37
CA PHE A 36 0.57 -19.33 -8.43
C PHE A 36 1.85 -18.66 -7.88
N ALA A 37 2.74 -19.47 -7.32
CA ALA A 37 3.99 -18.98 -6.75
C ALA A 37 4.89 -18.30 -7.80
N GLY A 38 5.25 -17.02 -7.56
CA GLY A 38 6.30 -16.30 -8.29
C GLY A 38 5.85 -15.28 -9.33
N ASP A 39 4.55 -15.07 -9.55
CA ASP A 39 4.05 -14.16 -10.60
C ASP A 39 3.70 -12.75 -10.09
N PHE A 40 3.82 -12.50 -8.79
CA PHE A 40 3.42 -11.23 -8.18
C PHE A 40 4.56 -10.52 -7.44
N GLU A 41 4.92 -9.33 -7.93
CA GLU A 41 5.82 -8.39 -7.26
C GLU A 41 5.25 -6.97 -7.37
N THR A 42 5.45 -6.19 -6.29
CA THR A 42 5.08 -4.77 -6.23
C THR A 42 6.21 -3.85 -6.66
N GLY A 43 7.45 -4.34 -6.72
CA GLY A 43 8.65 -3.54 -6.94
C GLY A 43 9.24 -2.97 -5.64
N VAL A 44 8.68 -3.33 -4.48
CA VAL A 44 9.18 -2.96 -3.16
C VAL A 44 9.83 -4.19 -2.53
N ALA A 45 11.14 -4.34 -2.77
CA ALA A 45 11.89 -5.55 -2.42
C ALA A 45 11.74 -6.04 -0.95
N ILE A 46 11.62 -5.11 0.00
CA ILE A 46 11.42 -5.41 1.43
C ILE A 46 10.06 -6.08 1.72
N PHE A 47 9.04 -5.78 0.91
CA PHE A 47 7.71 -6.37 0.97
C PHE A 47 7.59 -7.61 0.07
N ASP A 48 8.17 -7.56 -1.13
CA ASP A 48 8.14 -8.66 -2.11
C ASP A 48 8.87 -9.92 -1.61
N ARG A 49 9.83 -9.78 -0.70
CA ARG A 49 10.52 -10.92 -0.06
C ARG A 49 9.73 -11.61 1.04
N LEU A 50 8.61 -11.05 1.49
CA LEU A 50 7.79 -11.62 2.55
C LEU A 50 7.00 -12.82 2.03
N GLN A 51 6.68 -13.76 2.92
CA GLN A 51 5.73 -14.81 2.59
C GLN A 51 4.31 -14.23 2.46
N PRO A 52 3.42 -14.80 1.64
CA PRO A 52 2.06 -14.26 1.42
C PRO A 52 1.24 -14.05 2.72
N ASN A 53 1.37 -14.95 3.69
CA ASN A 53 0.73 -14.82 5.01
C ASN A 53 1.26 -13.59 5.79
N GLN A 54 2.57 -13.33 5.73
CA GLN A 54 3.20 -12.15 6.31
C GLN A 54 2.76 -10.87 5.60
N GLN A 55 2.64 -10.89 4.27
CA GLN A 55 2.14 -9.75 3.50
C GLN A 55 0.71 -9.36 3.92
N ILE A 56 -0.20 -10.34 4.06
CA ILE A 56 -1.57 -10.10 4.55
C ILE A 56 -1.56 -9.51 5.98
N ALA A 57 -0.73 -10.05 6.88
CA ALA A 57 -0.61 -9.52 8.24
C ALA A 57 -0.09 -8.08 8.26
N MET A 58 0.88 -7.77 7.40
CA MET A 58 1.42 -6.41 7.25
C MET A 58 0.38 -5.43 6.71
N LEU A 59 -0.44 -5.82 5.72
CA LEU A 59 -1.55 -5.00 5.23
C LEU A 59 -2.54 -4.65 6.34
N LEU A 60 -2.90 -5.62 7.19
CA LEU A 60 -3.77 -5.39 8.34
C LEU A 60 -3.13 -4.42 9.34
N LEU A 61 -1.86 -4.62 9.68
CA LEU A 61 -1.12 -3.80 10.62
C LEU A 61 -1.07 -2.33 10.17
N VAL A 62 -0.60 -2.07 8.95
CA VAL A 62 -0.50 -0.68 8.45
C VAL A 62 -1.87 -0.07 8.20
N GLY A 63 -2.84 -0.87 7.76
CA GLY A 63 -4.21 -0.43 7.54
C GLY A 63 -4.89 0.02 8.83
N LYS A 64 -4.80 -0.76 9.91
CA LYS A 64 -5.28 -0.37 11.24
C LYS A 64 -4.61 0.89 11.75
N ALA A 65 -3.28 0.94 11.64
CA ALA A 65 -2.47 2.08 12.05
C ALA A 65 -2.88 3.38 11.33
N LEU A 66 -3.16 3.30 10.03
CA LEU A 66 -3.54 4.45 9.21
C LEU A 66 -5.02 4.83 9.32
N ARG A 67 -5.89 3.90 9.71
CA ARG A 67 -7.33 4.14 9.88
C ARG A 67 -7.69 4.66 11.27
N ASP A 68 -7.25 3.97 12.31
CA ASP A 68 -7.76 4.16 13.67
C ASP A 68 -6.82 4.99 14.55
N LYS A 69 -7.40 5.96 15.25
CA LYS A 69 -6.72 6.78 16.25
C LYS A 69 -6.55 6.07 17.59
N SER A 70 -7.35 5.03 17.85
CA SER A 70 -7.25 4.24 19.07
C SER A 70 -6.06 3.28 19.05
N GLU A 71 -5.62 2.88 17.86
CA GLU A 71 -4.49 1.99 17.65
C GLU A 71 -3.15 2.72 17.91
N PRO A 72 -2.22 2.11 18.68
CA PRO A 72 -0.89 2.67 18.86
C PRO A 72 -0.20 2.79 17.50
N ALA A 73 0.72 3.76 17.38
CA ALA A 73 1.54 3.82 16.19
C ALA A 73 2.56 2.68 16.21
N PRO A 74 2.63 1.85 15.15
CA PRO A 74 3.68 0.85 15.05
C PRO A 74 5.03 1.58 14.96
N ASP A 75 6.10 0.83 15.21
CA ASP A 75 7.43 1.36 14.95
C ASP A 75 7.62 1.55 13.44
N LEU A 76 8.33 2.63 13.10
CA LEU A 76 8.70 2.90 11.71
C LEU A 76 9.90 2.02 11.42
N THR A 77 9.66 0.99 10.63
CA THR A 77 10.66 0.02 10.19
C THR A 77 10.58 -0.03 8.67
N ALA A 78 11.63 -0.54 8.04
CA ALA A 78 11.66 -0.74 6.60
C ALA A 78 10.47 -1.60 6.12
N MET A 79 9.96 -2.50 6.96
CA MET A 79 8.80 -3.32 6.63
C MET A 79 7.48 -2.56 6.74
N THR A 80 7.25 -1.78 7.79
CA THR A 80 6.00 -1.01 7.91
C THR A 80 5.91 0.04 6.80
N GLU A 81 7.01 0.76 6.54
CA GLU A 81 7.08 1.74 5.44
C GLU A 81 7.05 1.08 4.06
N GLY A 82 7.80 0.00 3.88
CA GLY A 82 7.78 -0.79 2.64
C GLY A 82 6.39 -1.34 2.31
N THR A 83 5.60 -1.72 3.31
CA THR A 83 4.21 -2.17 3.09
C THR A 83 3.33 -1.01 2.60
N VAL A 84 3.46 0.18 3.20
CA VAL A 84 2.74 1.37 2.71
C VAL A 84 3.15 1.70 1.27
N ALA A 85 4.45 1.64 0.97
CA ALA A 85 4.95 1.85 -0.38
C ALA A 85 4.38 0.82 -1.37
N ALA A 86 4.35 -0.46 -0.99
CA ALA A 86 3.81 -1.54 -1.82
C ALA A 86 2.34 -1.30 -2.19
N VAL A 87 1.52 -0.77 -1.26
CA VAL A 87 0.13 -0.39 -1.55
C VAL A 87 0.04 0.69 -2.63
N PHE A 88 0.91 1.71 -2.59
CA PHE A 88 0.91 2.77 -3.61
C PHE A 88 1.51 2.33 -4.94
N GLU A 89 2.56 1.50 -4.92
CA GLU A 89 3.12 0.89 -6.14
C GLU A 89 2.08 0.01 -6.84
N HIS A 90 1.34 -0.79 -6.06
CA HIS A 90 0.27 -1.60 -6.62
C HIS A 90 -0.87 -0.74 -7.17
N LEU A 91 -1.31 0.31 -6.47
CA LEU A 91 -2.28 1.28 -7.01
C LEU A 91 -1.81 1.91 -8.33
N ARG A 92 -0.51 2.22 -8.45
CA ARG A 92 0.06 2.77 -9.69
C ARG A 92 -0.08 1.77 -10.85
N ARG A 93 0.26 0.50 -10.60
CA ARG A 93 0.09 -0.59 -11.57
C ARG A 93 -1.37 -0.72 -11.99
N GLU A 94 -2.29 -0.74 -11.03
CA GLU A 94 -3.73 -0.90 -11.27
C GLU A 94 -4.35 0.28 -12.04
N VAL A 95 -3.88 1.51 -11.82
CA VAL A 95 -4.24 2.65 -12.68
C VAL A 95 -3.74 2.45 -14.12
N GLY A 96 -2.52 1.91 -14.27
CA GLY A 96 -1.99 1.52 -15.58
C GLY A 96 -2.88 0.51 -16.28
N VAL A 97 -3.28 -0.55 -15.57
CA VAL A 97 -4.20 -1.59 -16.06
C VAL A 97 -5.55 -0.96 -16.45
N GLU A 98 -6.16 -0.15 -15.58
CA GLU A 98 -7.43 0.54 -15.87
C GLU A 98 -7.36 1.35 -17.18
N ILE A 99 -6.27 2.07 -17.41
CA ILE A 99 -6.06 2.85 -18.64
C ILE A 99 -5.88 1.94 -19.86
N ASP A 100 -5.15 0.84 -19.71
CA ASP A 100 -4.80 -0.03 -20.84
C ASP A 100 -6.02 -0.85 -21.31
N VAL A 101 -6.91 -1.28 -20.40
CA VAL A 101 -8.12 -2.07 -20.72
C VAL A 101 -9.39 -1.24 -20.97
N GLU A 102 -9.33 0.08 -20.80
CA GLU A 102 -10.50 0.99 -20.88
C GLU A 102 -11.35 0.78 -22.16
N ASP A 103 -10.71 0.63 -23.32
CA ASP A 103 -11.43 0.49 -24.59
C ASP A 103 -12.11 -0.88 -24.75
N ASP A 104 -11.54 -1.91 -24.13
CA ASP A 104 -12.10 -3.26 -24.13
C ASP A 104 -13.32 -3.32 -23.21
N VAL A 105 -13.19 -2.80 -21.99
CA VAL A 105 -14.31 -2.65 -21.05
C VAL A 105 -15.46 -1.86 -21.66
N ARG A 106 -15.17 -0.75 -22.35
CA ARG A 106 -16.19 0.06 -23.06
C ARG A 106 -16.91 -0.74 -24.16
N ARG A 107 -16.19 -1.62 -24.85
CA ARG A 107 -16.73 -2.43 -25.95
C ARG A 107 -17.58 -3.58 -25.45
N GLU A 108 -17.16 -4.21 -24.36
CA GLU A 108 -17.86 -5.32 -23.72
C GLU A 108 -19.12 -4.87 -22.96
N GLY A 109 -19.16 -3.60 -22.58
CA GLY A 109 -20.28 -2.98 -21.88
C GLY A 109 -20.08 -3.09 -20.37
N PRO A 110 -19.59 -2.03 -19.71
CA PRO A 110 -19.31 -2.09 -18.28
C PRO A 110 -20.62 -2.24 -17.49
N GLU A 111 -20.54 -2.86 -16.31
CA GLU A 111 -21.68 -2.95 -15.39
C GLU A 111 -22.16 -1.55 -14.96
N SER A 112 -21.24 -0.61 -14.82
CA SER A 112 -21.52 0.81 -14.63
C SER A 112 -20.52 1.71 -15.35
N ALA A 113 -20.93 2.94 -15.70
CA ALA A 113 -20.01 3.96 -16.20
C ALA A 113 -18.87 4.28 -15.20
N ASP A 114 -19.08 3.92 -13.93
CA ASP A 114 -18.15 4.15 -12.85
C ASP A 114 -16.98 3.17 -12.84
N ASP A 115 -17.12 2.00 -13.47
CA ASP A 115 -16.10 0.94 -13.49
C ASP A 115 -14.94 1.25 -14.44
N ILE A 116 -15.17 2.06 -15.48
CA ILE A 116 -14.16 2.39 -16.49
C ILE A 116 -13.02 3.25 -15.91
N THR A 117 -13.35 4.15 -14.98
CA THR A 117 -12.44 5.17 -14.44
C THR A 117 -12.41 5.17 -12.92
N ARG A 118 -12.73 4.02 -12.31
CA ARG A 118 -12.97 3.87 -10.87
C ARG A 118 -11.82 4.40 -10.02
N LEU A 119 -10.59 3.97 -10.31
CA LEU A 119 -9.37 4.35 -9.60
C LEU A 119 -9.02 5.81 -9.85
N ARG A 120 -9.03 6.24 -11.12
CA ARG A 120 -8.80 7.66 -11.47
C ARG A 120 -9.78 8.59 -10.75
N ARG A 121 -11.07 8.21 -10.64
CA ARG A 121 -12.07 8.97 -9.89
C ARG A 121 -11.79 8.99 -8.39
N ARG A 122 -11.37 7.86 -7.79
CA ARG A 122 -11.01 7.80 -6.38
C ARG A 122 -9.80 8.68 -6.06
N ILE A 123 -8.77 8.65 -6.90
CA ILE A 123 -7.58 9.51 -6.79
C ILE A 123 -7.97 11.00 -6.86
N LEU A 124 -8.78 11.40 -7.86
CA LEU A 124 -9.28 12.77 -7.96
C LEU A 124 -10.11 13.19 -6.73
N THR A 125 -10.93 12.28 -6.21
CA THR A 125 -11.76 12.54 -5.03
C THR A 125 -10.91 12.74 -3.78
N ALA A 126 -9.93 11.87 -3.56
CA ALA A 126 -8.96 12.00 -2.47
C ALA A 126 -8.19 13.32 -2.58
N TYR A 127 -7.72 13.67 -3.78
CA TYR A 127 -6.91 14.86 -4.02
C TYR A 127 -7.71 16.14 -3.77
N ARG A 128 -8.92 16.25 -4.32
CA ARG A 128 -9.81 17.41 -4.13
C ARG A 128 -10.20 17.63 -2.67
N LYS A 129 -10.35 16.55 -1.90
CA LYS A 129 -10.66 16.61 -0.46
C LYS A 129 -9.42 16.90 0.40
N CYS A 130 -8.23 16.64 -0.12
CA CYS A 130 -6.96 17.03 0.48
C CYS A 130 -6.57 18.46 0.06
N ARG A 131 -6.98 19.45 0.87
CA ARG A 131 -6.66 20.87 0.65
C ARG A 131 -5.17 21.23 0.75
N ASP A 132 -4.33 20.25 1.04
CA ASP A 132 -2.90 20.45 1.28
C ASP A 132 -2.09 20.42 -0.03
N PHE A 133 -2.68 19.95 -1.13
CA PHE A 133 -2.05 19.96 -2.44
C PHE A 133 -2.29 21.30 -3.14
N THR A 134 -1.21 22.04 -3.39
CA THR A 134 -1.25 23.34 -4.07
C THR A 134 -0.32 23.33 -5.27
N GLY A 135 -0.61 24.13 -6.29
CA GLY A 135 0.27 24.32 -7.46
C GLY A 135 0.18 23.24 -8.56
N PHE A 136 -0.39 22.07 -8.29
CA PHE A 136 -0.62 21.04 -9.31
C PHE A 136 -2.08 21.02 -9.80
N LYS A 137 -2.26 21.10 -11.12
CA LYS A 137 -3.57 20.99 -11.76
C LYS A 137 -3.87 19.52 -12.04
N PRO A 138 -4.86 18.91 -11.38
CA PRO A 138 -5.17 17.50 -11.59
C PRO A 138 -5.63 17.25 -13.04
N PRO A 139 -5.33 16.05 -13.60
CA PRO A 139 -5.80 15.67 -14.93
C PRO A 139 -7.33 15.54 -14.97
N THR A 140 -7.88 15.46 -16.17
CA THR A 140 -9.28 15.03 -16.35
C THR A 140 -9.42 13.56 -16.01
N GLU A 141 -10.59 13.14 -15.53
CA GLU A 141 -10.86 11.75 -15.14
C GLU A 141 -10.56 10.73 -16.27
N THR A 142 -10.81 11.09 -17.52
CA THR A 142 -10.56 10.26 -18.70
C THR A 142 -9.14 10.39 -19.28
N SER A 143 -8.24 11.09 -18.58
CA SER A 143 -6.85 11.22 -19.04
C SER A 143 -6.19 9.84 -19.06
N ARG A 144 -5.51 9.53 -20.17
CA ARG A 144 -4.71 8.31 -20.35
C ARG A 144 -3.21 8.54 -20.14
N ASP A 145 -2.82 9.80 -19.91
CA ASP A 145 -1.46 10.14 -19.52
C ASP A 145 -1.21 9.64 -18.10
N LYS A 146 -0.22 8.76 -17.92
CA LYS A 146 0.08 8.08 -16.66
C LYS A 146 0.81 9.00 -15.67
N GLU A 147 1.66 9.90 -16.16
CA GLU A 147 2.55 10.73 -15.34
C GLU A 147 1.78 11.61 -14.31
N PRO A 148 0.68 12.31 -14.66
CA PRO A 148 -0.11 13.06 -13.70
C PRO A 148 -0.73 12.19 -12.60
N TRP A 149 -1.09 10.93 -12.89
CA TRP A 149 -1.66 10.01 -11.92
C TRP A 149 -0.59 9.49 -10.96
N GLU A 150 0.58 9.14 -11.49
CA GLU A 150 1.75 8.72 -10.72
C GLU A 150 2.17 9.81 -9.72
N PHE A 151 2.28 11.06 -10.20
CA PHE A 151 2.60 12.21 -9.34
C PHE A 151 1.59 12.40 -8.20
N MET A 152 0.30 12.20 -8.47
CA MET A 152 -0.73 12.29 -7.44
C MET A 152 -0.61 11.18 -6.39
N LEU A 153 -0.25 9.95 -6.80
CA LEU A 153 0.00 8.84 -5.88
C LEU A 153 1.25 9.08 -5.03
N ASP A 154 2.34 9.59 -5.62
CA ASP A 154 3.55 10.00 -4.89
C ASP A 154 3.21 11.03 -3.81
N CYS A 155 2.39 12.01 -4.18
CA CYS A 155 1.88 13.04 -3.28
C CYS A 155 1.11 12.46 -2.08
N PHE A 156 0.42 11.32 -2.22
CA PHE A 156 -0.20 10.62 -1.09
C PHE A 156 0.82 9.81 -0.30
N ALA A 157 1.73 9.11 -0.96
CA ALA A 157 2.77 8.30 -0.33
C ALA A 157 3.67 9.17 0.57
N TYR A 158 4.17 10.31 0.08
CA TYR A 158 5.01 11.26 0.83
C TYR A 158 4.33 11.91 2.04
N ARG A 159 3.01 11.73 2.19
CA ARG A 159 2.28 12.21 3.38
C ARG A 159 2.24 11.17 4.50
N ILE A 160 2.68 9.96 4.21
CA ILE A 160 2.65 8.79 5.09
C ILE A 160 4.06 8.29 5.35
N LEU A 161 4.84 8.07 4.28
CA LEU A 161 6.23 7.65 4.37
C LEU A 161 7.08 8.77 4.98
N TRP A 162 8.04 8.38 5.82
CA TRP A 162 9.04 9.29 6.37
C TRP A 162 10.00 9.73 5.26
N ASP A 163 10.57 8.76 4.57
CA ASP A 163 11.43 8.92 3.39
C ASP A 163 11.45 7.63 2.55
N ASP A 164 12.52 7.46 1.76
CA ASP A 164 12.75 6.31 0.88
C ASP A 164 13.76 5.28 1.46
N ASP A 165 14.11 5.36 2.76
CA ASP A 165 15.14 4.50 3.36
C ASP A 165 14.76 3.01 3.33
N TYR A 166 13.47 2.69 3.30
CA TYR A 166 12.98 1.32 3.11
C TYR A 166 13.53 0.64 1.84
N LYS A 167 13.97 1.42 0.83
CA LYS A 167 14.60 0.92 -0.41
C LYS A 167 16.09 0.58 -0.22
N ALA A 168 16.73 1.10 0.81
CA ALA A 168 18.18 1.03 1.00
C ALA A 168 18.66 -0.21 1.76
N GLY A 169 17.79 -1.19 2.05
CA GLY A 169 18.13 -2.34 2.89
C GLY A 169 19.41 -3.08 2.48
N ALA A 170 19.61 -3.37 1.20
CA ALA A 170 20.82 -4.05 0.70
C ALA A 170 22.12 -3.29 1.04
N PHE A 171 22.08 -1.95 0.98
CA PHE A 171 23.25 -1.11 1.25
C PHE A 171 23.72 -1.17 2.71
N PHE A 172 22.81 -1.42 3.65
CA PHE A 172 23.13 -1.53 5.07
C PHE A 172 23.33 -2.96 5.54
N LEU A 173 22.51 -3.90 5.04
CA LEU A 173 22.52 -5.30 5.48
C LEU A 173 23.66 -6.12 4.87
N ASP A 174 24.15 -5.75 3.68
CA ASP A 174 25.30 -6.43 3.06
C ASP A 174 26.65 -5.90 3.58
N ALA A 175 26.64 -4.79 4.33
CA ALA A 175 27.82 -4.24 4.96
C ALA A 175 28.21 -5.07 6.21
N GLU A 176 29.48 -4.98 6.61
CA GLU A 176 29.90 -5.51 7.91
C GLU A 176 29.03 -4.87 9.03
N PRO A 177 28.47 -5.65 9.99
CA PRO A 177 27.43 -5.15 10.90
C PRO A 177 27.79 -3.86 11.65
N ALA A 178 29.05 -3.74 12.11
CA ALA A 178 29.52 -2.53 12.79
C ALA A 178 29.57 -1.30 11.85
N LYS A 179 29.93 -1.50 10.58
CA LYS A 179 29.97 -0.45 9.56
C LYS A 179 28.55 -0.04 9.13
N GLY A 180 27.64 -1.01 8.98
CA GLY A 180 26.23 -0.75 8.69
C GLY A 180 25.60 0.10 9.78
N ARG A 181 25.75 -0.30 11.05
CA ARG A 181 25.24 0.45 12.22
C ARG A 181 25.81 1.86 12.32
N ALA A 182 27.13 2.02 12.18
CA ALA A 182 27.75 3.35 12.23
C ALA A 182 27.23 4.29 11.12
N LYS A 183 26.89 3.73 9.96
CA LYS A 183 26.33 4.49 8.84
C LYS A 183 24.87 4.87 9.07
N MET A 184 24.07 3.95 9.61
CA MET A 184 22.69 4.22 10.00
C MET A 184 22.63 5.33 11.06
N GLU A 185 23.49 5.26 12.08
CA GLU A 185 23.63 6.31 13.10
C GLU A 185 23.98 7.67 12.47
N MET A 186 24.92 7.71 11.52
CA MET A 186 25.29 8.92 10.80
C MET A 186 24.11 9.52 10.00
N LEU A 187 23.22 8.70 9.49
CA LEU A 187 22.05 9.11 8.70
C LEU A 187 20.80 9.34 9.56
N GLY A 188 20.85 9.05 10.85
CA GLY A 188 19.70 9.16 11.75
C GLY A 188 18.70 8.02 11.62
N ILE A 189 19.09 6.89 11.01
CA ILE A 189 18.26 5.70 10.85
C ILE A 189 18.35 4.87 12.13
N ASP A 190 17.19 4.47 12.65
CA ASP A 190 17.11 3.62 13.84
C ASP A 190 17.85 2.28 13.61
N PRO A 191 18.72 1.83 14.53
CA PRO A 191 19.50 0.60 14.35
C PRO A 191 18.64 -0.65 14.12
N ASP A 192 17.38 -0.63 14.57
CA ASP A 192 16.45 -1.74 14.45
C ASP A 192 15.57 -1.64 13.18
N TYR A 193 15.68 -0.53 12.41
CA TYR A 193 14.84 -0.21 11.25
C TYR A 193 14.78 -1.31 10.17
N PHE A 194 15.92 -1.95 9.85
CA PHE A 194 16.00 -2.98 8.81
C PHE A 194 15.92 -4.42 9.32
N ILE A 195 15.92 -4.63 10.65
CA ILE A 195 16.03 -5.96 11.28
C ILE A 195 14.75 -6.40 12.00
N ASP A 196 13.70 -5.61 11.89
CA ASP A 196 12.36 -5.98 12.33
C ASP A 196 11.94 -7.33 11.73
N ILE A 197 10.93 -7.98 12.34
CA ILE A 197 10.41 -9.28 11.91
C ILE A 197 8.91 -9.11 11.63
N ALA A 198 8.49 -9.37 10.38
CA ALA A 198 7.08 -9.33 10.03
C ALA A 198 6.29 -10.35 10.87
N PRO A 199 5.05 -10.03 11.28
CA PRO A 199 4.16 -11.02 11.84
C PRO A 199 4.03 -12.21 10.87
N ASP A 200 4.22 -13.42 11.39
CA ASP A 200 4.17 -14.66 10.62
C ASP A 200 3.03 -15.53 11.15
N PRO A 201 1.77 -15.24 10.76
CA PRO A 201 0.62 -15.95 11.28
C PRO A 201 0.61 -17.39 10.77
N THR A 202 0.25 -18.32 11.67
CA THR A 202 -0.14 -19.68 11.29
C THR A 202 -1.40 -19.68 10.41
N ASP A 203 -1.74 -20.79 9.78
CA ASP A 203 -2.94 -20.89 8.93
C ASP A 203 -4.23 -20.51 9.67
N GLU A 204 -4.35 -20.87 10.96
CA GLU A 204 -5.49 -20.51 11.80
C GLU A 204 -5.53 -19.00 12.10
N GLU A 205 -4.39 -18.41 12.42
CA GLU A 205 -4.25 -16.97 12.65
C GLU A 205 -4.43 -16.15 11.36
N LEU A 206 -4.06 -16.72 10.21
CA LEU A 206 -4.22 -16.10 8.90
C LEU A 206 -5.70 -15.94 8.55
N GLU A 207 -6.56 -16.92 8.87
CA GLU A 207 -8.00 -16.75 8.64
C GLU A 207 -8.58 -15.63 9.51
N SER A 208 -8.19 -15.55 10.79
CA SER A 208 -8.56 -14.42 11.64
C SER A 208 -8.03 -13.08 11.11
N THR A 209 -6.84 -13.08 10.51
CA THR A 209 -6.24 -11.91 9.87
C THR A 209 -7.05 -11.47 8.64
N ARG A 210 -7.46 -12.43 7.79
CA ARG A 210 -8.33 -12.19 6.63
C ARG A 210 -9.70 -11.64 7.06
N GLU A 211 -10.30 -12.16 8.12
CA GLU A 211 -11.55 -11.65 8.67
C GLU A 211 -11.43 -10.20 9.11
N GLN A 212 -10.39 -9.87 9.88
CA GLN A 212 -10.15 -8.49 10.32
C GLN A 212 -9.84 -7.57 9.14
N LEU A 213 -9.11 -8.03 8.13
CA LEU A 213 -8.81 -7.26 6.93
C LEU A 213 -10.08 -7.01 6.12
N ARG A 214 -10.99 -7.99 6.05
CA ARG A 214 -12.31 -7.87 5.44
C ARG A 214 -13.17 -6.82 6.13
N GLU A 215 -13.19 -6.82 7.46
CA GLU A 215 -13.87 -5.77 8.24
C GLU A 215 -13.26 -4.39 7.99
N LEU A 216 -11.92 -4.30 7.96
CA LEU A 216 -11.19 -3.07 7.73
C LEU A 216 -11.45 -2.50 6.33
N THR A 217 -11.45 -3.36 5.30
CA THR A 217 -11.72 -2.94 3.93
C THR A 217 -13.20 -2.85 3.60
N GLY A 218 -14.10 -3.36 4.45
CA GLY A 218 -15.53 -3.45 4.13
C GLY A 218 -15.82 -4.39 2.97
N ARG A 219 -14.88 -5.30 2.63
CA ARG A 219 -15.07 -6.34 1.62
C ARG A 219 -16.21 -7.25 2.08
N SER A 220 -17.20 -7.50 1.23
CA SER A 220 -18.21 -8.52 1.52
C SER A 220 -17.55 -9.89 1.35
N GLY A 221 -17.66 -10.78 2.33
CA GLY A 221 -17.01 -12.10 2.25
C GLY A 221 -17.46 -12.84 0.99
N LYS A 222 -16.51 -13.22 0.12
CA LYS A 222 -16.77 -14.29 -0.85
C LYS A 222 -17.14 -15.51 -0.02
N GLY A 223 -18.42 -15.91 -0.07
CA GLY A 223 -18.87 -17.13 0.58
C GLY A 223 -17.95 -18.27 0.17
N THR A 224 -17.44 -18.99 1.15
CA THR A 224 -16.64 -20.21 0.95
C THR A 224 -17.35 -21.07 -0.11
N PRO A 225 -16.66 -21.56 -1.15
CA PRO A 225 -17.25 -22.54 -2.04
C PRO A 225 -17.65 -23.74 -1.17
N GLN A 226 -18.95 -24.05 -1.12
CA GLN A 226 -19.39 -25.30 -0.54
C GLN A 226 -18.84 -26.41 -1.43
N VAL A 227 -17.91 -27.20 -0.89
CA VAL A 227 -17.51 -28.50 -1.42
C VAL A 227 -18.65 -29.48 -1.25
#